data_AF-A0A4R9JV81-F1
#
_entry.id   AF-A0A4R9JV81-F1
#
_cell.length_a   1.000
_cell.length_b   1.000
_cell.length_c   1.000
_cell.angle_alpha   90.00
_cell.angle_beta   90.00
_cell.angle_gamma   90.00
#
_symmetry.space_group_name_H-M   'P 1'
#
loop_
_entity.id
_entity.type
_entity.pdbx_description
1 polymer ?
#
loop_
_entity_poly.entity_id
_entity_poly.type
_entity_poly.pdbx_seq_one_letter_code
_entity_poly.pdbx_strand_id
1 'polypeptide(L)'
;MKKYGLVVFLLILVSLWDFSKDNFTRFGVKATGEQTNQCKILCEKVTSCLNEDQLKLQDPKLYHLACEILCTKQFQLFSECFKSIETSCEGGEACIKNQTRGLF
;
A
#
# COMPACT_ATOMS: atom_id res chain seq x y z
N MET A 1 10.07 40.20 -26.98
CA MET A 1 9.50 38.86 -26.70
C MET A 1 10.07 38.16 -25.45
N LYS A 2 10.87 38.81 -24.58
CA LYS A 2 11.44 38.17 -23.36
C LYS A 2 10.47 38.03 -22.17
N LYS A 3 9.38 38.81 -22.14
CA LYS A 3 8.45 38.86 -20.99
C LYS A 3 7.57 37.60 -20.85
N TYR A 4 7.33 36.88 -21.94
CA TYR A 4 6.53 35.66 -21.94
C TYR A 4 7.33 34.40 -21.59
N GLY A 5 8.67 34.44 -21.69
CA GLY A 5 9.52 33.28 -21.38
C GLY A 5 9.43 32.86 -19.91
N LEU A 6 9.35 33.83 -19.00
CA LEU A 6 9.17 33.56 -17.57
C LEU A 6 7.80 32.92 -17.27
N VAL A 7 6.75 33.38 -17.95
CA VAL A 7 5.39 32.83 -17.79
C VAL A 7 5.30 31.40 -18.32
N VAL A 8 5.89 31.13 -19.48
CA VAL A 8 5.94 29.77 -20.06
C VAL A 8 6.75 28.83 -19.17
N PHE A 9 7.88 29.30 -18.63
CA PHE A 9 8.70 28.51 -17.70
C PHE A 9 7.94 28.17 -16.40
N LEU A 10 7.21 29.14 -15.83
CA LEU A 10 6.37 28.90 -14.65
C LEU A 10 5.22 27.91 -14.95
N LEU A 11 4.60 28.00 -16.12
CA LEU A 11 3.57 27.04 -16.53
C LEU A 11 4.13 25.62 -16.60
N ILE A 12 5.30 25.43 -17.21
CA ILE A 12 5.96 24.12 -17.30
C ILE A 12 6.29 23.57 -15.91
N LEU A 13 6.80 24.40 -15.00
CA LEU A 13 7.09 23.99 -13.63
C LEU A 13 5.83 23.54 -12.87
N VAL A 14 4.72 24.28 -13.03
CA VAL A 14 3.45 23.92 -12.41
C VAL A 14 2.89 22.62 -13.01
N SER A 15 2.99 22.43 -14.33
CA SER A 15 2.57 21.18 -15.00
C SER A 15 3.39 19.97 -14.55
N LEU A 16 4.72 20.12 -14.43
CA LEU A 16 5.60 19.05 -13.94
C LEU A 16 5.32 18.73 -12.47
N TRP A 17 5.03 19.74 -11.65
CA TRP A 17 4.64 19.56 -10.26
C TRP A 17 3.31 18.81 -10.12
N ASP A 18 2.31 19.19 -10.93
CA ASP A 18 1.00 18.56 -10.94
C ASP A 18 1.10 17.08 -11.35
N PHE A 19 1.87 16.80 -12.40
CA PHE A 19 2.15 15.43 -12.83
C PHE A 19 2.96 14.62 -11.80
N SER A 20 3.85 15.28 -11.05
CA SER A 20 4.62 14.62 -9.98
C SER A 20 3.74 14.24 -8.79
N LYS A 21 2.68 15.00 -8.48
CA LYS A 21 1.75 14.66 -7.38
C LYS A 21 0.94 13.41 -7.65
N ASP A 22 0.63 13.12 -8.91
CA ASP A 22 -0.11 11.93 -9.31
C ASP A 22 0.70 10.63 -9.17
N ASN A 23 2.03 10.72 -9.06
CA ASN A 23 2.91 9.57 -8.88
C ASN A 23 3.18 9.20 -7.40
N PHE A 24 2.61 9.92 -6.44
CA PHE A 24 2.70 9.54 -5.03
C PHE A 24 1.64 8.49 -4.66
N THR A 25 2.03 7.48 -3.89
CA THR A 25 1.13 6.50 -3.28
C THR A 25 0.06 7.23 -2.47
N ARG A 26 -1.20 7.18 -2.94
CA ARG A 26 -2.30 7.92 -2.33
C ARG A 26 -2.85 7.14 -1.14
N PHE A 27 -2.42 7.51 0.07
CA PHE A 27 -3.01 7.00 1.30
C PHE A 27 -4.54 7.22 1.31
N GLY A 28 -5.29 6.18 1.70
CA GLY A 28 -6.76 6.25 1.79
C GLY A 28 -7.53 6.01 0.49
N VAL A 29 -6.85 5.68 -0.62
CA VAL A 29 -7.53 5.15 -1.82
C VAL A 29 -7.89 3.68 -1.57
N LYS A 30 -9.19 3.40 -1.64
CA LYS A 30 -9.73 2.05 -1.50
C LYS A 30 -9.28 1.18 -2.67
N ALA A 31 -9.06 -0.11 -2.39
CA ALA A 31 -8.93 -1.13 -3.42
C ALA A 31 -10.13 -1.08 -4.39
N THR A 32 -9.88 -1.17 -5.69
CA THR A 32 -10.93 -1.44 -6.67
C THR A 32 -11.55 -2.84 -6.45
N GLY A 33 -12.68 -3.16 -7.08
CA GLY A 33 -13.35 -4.46 -6.87
C GLY A 33 -12.44 -5.68 -7.13
N GLU A 34 -11.58 -5.59 -8.14
CA GLU A 34 -10.58 -6.63 -8.47
C GLU A 34 -9.46 -6.72 -7.42
N GLN A 35 -8.98 -5.57 -6.96
CA GLN A 35 -7.97 -5.44 -5.91
C GLN A 35 -8.48 -5.91 -4.54
N THR A 36 -9.79 -5.79 -4.29
CA THR A 36 -10.44 -6.24 -3.04
C THR A 36 -10.40 -7.76 -2.93
N ASN A 37 -10.59 -8.47 -4.04
CA ASN A 37 -10.43 -9.94 -4.09
C ASN A 37 -8.98 -10.36 -3.81
N GLN A 38 -8.00 -9.67 -4.40
CA GLN A 38 -6.58 -9.93 -4.12
C GLN A 38 -6.25 -9.71 -2.64
N CYS A 39 -6.78 -8.65 -2.05
CA CYS A 39 -6.56 -8.35 -0.65
C CYS A 39 -7.16 -9.40 0.30
N LYS A 40 -8.36 -9.92 -0.02
CA LYS A 40 -8.98 -11.00 0.75
C LYS A 40 -8.12 -12.27 0.74
N ILE A 41 -7.63 -12.67 -0.44
CA ILE A 41 -6.72 -13.82 -0.59
C ILE A 41 -5.44 -13.60 0.22
N LEU A 42 -4.92 -12.38 0.19
CA LEU A 42 -3.71 -12.04 0.94
C LEU A 42 -3.91 -12.18 2.45
N CYS A 43 -5.02 -11.68 2.96
CA CYS A 43 -5.40 -11.83 4.35
C CYS A 43 -5.42 -13.31 4.74
N GLU A 44 -6.14 -14.14 3.99
CA GLU A 44 -6.19 -15.59 4.23
C GLU A 44 -4.79 -16.24 4.22
N LYS A 45 -3.88 -15.80 3.33
CA LYS A 45 -2.48 -16.26 3.31
C LYS A 45 -1.66 -15.75 4.50
N VAL A 46 -1.88 -14.54 5.00
CA VAL A 46 -1.18 -14.02 6.19
C VAL A 46 -1.52 -14.86 7.42
N THR A 47 -2.75 -15.34 7.56
CA THR A 47 -3.09 -16.30 8.63
C THR A 47 -2.26 -17.58 8.57
N SER A 48 -1.87 -18.03 7.37
CA SER A 48 -0.99 -19.18 7.20
C SER A 48 0.49 -18.89 7.53
N CYS A 49 0.85 -17.62 7.69
CA CYS A 49 2.18 -17.18 8.12
C CYS A 49 2.32 -17.08 9.65
N LEU A 50 1.24 -17.27 10.40
CA LEU A 50 1.25 -17.21 11.85
C LEU A 50 1.49 -18.62 12.43
N ASN A 51 2.33 -18.71 13.45
CA ASN A 51 2.49 -19.94 14.23
C ASN A 51 1.26 -20.19 15.12
N GLU A 52 1.02 -21.44 15.54
CA GLU A 52 -0.16 -21.81 16.34
C GLU A 52 -0.32 -20.99 17.63
N ASP A 53 0.79 -20.62 18.28
CA ASP A 53 0.77 -19.78 19.47
C ASP A 53 0.32 -18.34 19.16
N GLN A 54 0.71 -17.80 18.00
CA GLN A 54 0.28 -16.47 17.56
C GLN A 54 -1.18 -16.46 17.12
N LEU A 55 -1.64 -17.55 16.49
CA LEU A 55 -3.04 -17.77 16.13
C LEU A 55 -3.95 -17.81 17.36
N LYS A 56 -3.53 -18.47 18.44
CA LYS A 56 -4.29 -18.53 19.71
C LYS A 56 -4.40 -17.18 20.41
N LEU A 57 -3.42 -16.30 20.22
CA LEU A 57 -3.40 -14.94 20.78
C LEU A 57 -4.23 -13.94 19.95
N GLN A 58 -4.63 -14.31 18.74
CA GLN A 58 -5.31 -13.40 17.83
C GLN A 58 -6.83 -13.44 18.04
N ASP A 59 -7.41 -12.30 18.43
CA ASP A 59 -8.87 -12.15 18.44
C ASP A 59 -9.38 -12.16 16.98
N PRO A 60 -10.30 -13.06 16.60
CA PRO A 60 -10.81 -13.16 15.24
C PRO A 60 -11.46 -11.86 14.75
N LYS A 61 -12.06 -11.05 15.65
CA LYS A 61 -12.62 -9.75 15.30
C LYS A 61 -11.53 -8.73 15.01
N LEU A 62 -10.45 -8.75 15.78
CA LEU A 62 -9.31 -7.86 15.57
C LEU A 62 -8.60 -8.18 14.25
N TYR A 63 -8.48 -9.46 13.91
CA TYR A 63 -7.95 -9.90 12.63
C TYR A 63 -8.80 -9.41 11.46
N HIS A 64 -10.12 -9.60 11.51
CA HIS A 64 -11.02 -9.10 10.47
C HIS A 64 -10.93 -7.58 10.30
N LEU A 65 -10.86 -6.84 11.41
CA LEU A 65 -10.70 -5.39 11.38
C LEU A 65 -9.35 -4.97 10.77
N ALA A 66 -8.25 -5.65 11.12
CA ALA A 66 -6.94 -5.39 10.55
C ALA A 66 -6.92 -5.61 9.03
N CYS A 67 -7.56 -6.69 8.58
CA CYS A 67 -7.74 -6.98 7.16
C CYS A 67 -8.59 -5.93 6.44
N GLU A 68 -9.69 -5.49 7.05
CA GLU A 68 -10.53 -4.44 6.47
C GLU A 68 -9.77 -3.11 6.36
N ILE A 69 -9.01 -2.72 7.38
CA ILE A 69 -8.16 -1.53 7.35
C ILE A 69 -7.10 -1.66 6.25
N LEU A 70 -6.45 -2.82 6.15
CA LEU A 70 -5.45 -3.08 5.12
C LEU A 70 -6.05 -2.94 3.72
N CYS A 71 -7.20 -3.57 3.45
CA CYS A 71 -7.84 -3.53 2.13
C CYS A 71 -8.47 -2.18 1.77
N THR A 72 -8.90 -1.37 2.74
CA THR A 72 -9.62 -0.12 2.47
C THR A 72 -8.78 1.14 2.62
N LYS A 73 -7.75 1.13 3.48
CA LYS A 73 -6.96 2.32 3.80
C LYS A 73 -5.51 2.20 3.38
N GLN A 74 -4.94 1.01 3.46
CA GLN A 74 -3.50 0.78 3.26
C GLN A 74 -3.18 -0.08 2.03
N PHE A 75 -4.18 -0.36 1.20
CA PHE A 75 -4.02 -1.27 0.07
C PHE A 75 -2.88 -0.84 -0.85
N GLN A 76 -2.84 0.44 -1.26
CA GLN A 76 -1.79 0.95 -2.14
C GLN A 76 -0.40 0.97 -1.50
N LEU A 77 -0.31 1.03 -0.18
CA LEU A 77 0.97 1.00 0.53
C LEU A 77 1.59 -0.40 0.48
N PHE A 78 0.74 -1.44 0.57
CA PHE A 78 1.20 -2.82 0.66
C PHE A 78 1.02 -3.62 -0.63
N SER A 79 0.34 -3.09 -1.65
CA SER A 79 0.05 -3.80 -2.90
C SER A 79 1.31 -4.28 -3.62
N GLU A 80 2.43 -3.55 -3.48
CA GLU A 80 3.72 -3.95 -4.05
C GLU A 80 4.32 -5.17 -3.34
N CYS A 81 4.00 -5.37 -2.06
CA CYS A 81 4.46 -6.51 -1.27
C CYS A 81 3.61 -7.76 -1.47
N PHE A 82 2.49 -7.68 -2.19
CA PHE A 82 1.57 -8.81 -2.33
C PHE A 82 2.22 -10.02 -2.98
N LYS A 83 3.05 -9.78 -3.99
CA LYS A 83 3.81 -10.84 -4.67
C LYS A 83 4.83 -11.52 -3.76
N SER A 84 5.42 -10.76 -2.83
CA SER A 84 6.39 -11.27 -1.85
C SER A 84 5.69 -12.11 -0.77
N ILE A 85 4.53 -11.66 -0.29
CA ILE A 85 3.69 -12.40 0.67
C ILE A 85 3.16 -13.69 0.03
N GLU A 86 2.85 -13.65 -1.27
CA GLU A 86 2.39 -14.83 -1.99
C GLU A 86 3.46 -15.93 -2.11
N THR A 87 4.73 -15.54 -2.13
CA THR A 87 5.86 -16.45 -2.33
C THR A 87 6.43 -16.97 -1.02
N SER A 88 6.51 -16.15 0.03
CA SER A 88 6.96 -16.59 1.36
C SER A 88 6.58 -15.60 2.46
N CYS A 89 6.40 -16.11 3.68
CA CYS A 89 6.10 -15.29 4.85
C CYS A 89 7.26 -14.35 5.22
N GLU A 90 8.50 -14.84 5.23
CA GLU A 90 9.71 -14.01 5.47
C GLU A 90 9.90 -12.94 4.40
N GLY A 91 9.69 -13.28 3.13
CA GLY A 91 9.77 -12.32 2.03
C GLY A 91 8.68 -11.24 2.11
N GLY A 92 7.48 -11.63 2.52
CA GLY A 92 6.39 -10.71 2.82
C GLY A 92 6.72 -9.75 3.97
N GLU A 93 7.20 -10.29 5.10
CA GLU A 93 7.60 -9.49 6.26
C GLU A 93 8.70 -8.49 5.91
N ALA A 94 9.75 -8.95 5.22
CA ALA A 94 10.86 -8.10 4.79
C ALA A 94 10.39 -6.96 3.87
N CYS A 95 9.46 -7.25 2.95
CA CYS A 95 8.89 -6.23 2.08
C CYS A 95 8.08 -5.20 2.87
N ILE A 96 7.17 -5.65 3.74
CA ILE A 96 6.36 -4.76 4.59
C ILE A 96 7.27 -3.87 5.43
N LYS A 97 8.29 -4.44 6.07
CA LYS A 97 9.25 -3.71 6.90
C LYS A 97 10.06 -2.68 6.12
N ASN A 98 10.33 -2.95 4.84
CA ASN A 98 11.02 -1.98 3.97
C ASN A 98 10.08 -0.85 3.52
N GLN A 99 8.82 -1.17 3.19
CA GLN A 99 7.78 -0.18 2.85
C GLN A 99 7.41 0.72 4.03
N THR A 100 7.40 0.20 5.26
CA THR A 100 7.09 0.96 6.47
C THR A 100 8.30 1.62 7.11
N ARG A 101 9.50 1.47 6.53
CA ARG A 101 10.74 1.99 7.09
C ARG A 101 10.67 3.53 7.18
N GLY A 102 10.56 4.05 8.40
CA GLY A 102 10.46 5.49 8.69
C GLY A 102 9.03 6.03 8.82
N LEU A 103 8.01 5.18 8.68
CA LEU A 103 6.62 5.49 9.07
C LEU A 103 6.36 5.17 10.55
N PHE A 104 7.19 4.31 11.15
CA PHE A 104 7.16 3.91 12.55
C PHE A 104 8.58 3.76 13.09
#